data_AF-A0A3C0B4B3-F1
#
_entry.id   AF-A0A3C0B4B3-F1
#
_cell.length_a   1.000
_cell.length_b   1.000
_cell.length_c   1.000
_cell.angle_alpha   90.00
_cell.angle_beta   90.00
_cell.angle_gamma   90.00
#
_symmetry.space_group_name_H-M   'P 1'
#
loop_
_entity.id
_entity.type
_entity.pdbx_description
1 polymer ?
#
loop_
_entity_poly.entity_id
_entity_poly.type
_entity_poly.pdbx_seq_one_letter_code
_entity_poly.pdbx_strand_id
1 'polypeptide(L)'
;MLAGAPPPLLPLVGHPDYPNHAFSFVPQQIKGVAENPPHQGVTCYGLDLKQKAGNIYKQGSLELHWLIEMYKELPDKTSYFNNFFDKLAGTPELRRQIVAGKNEYEIRQSWQADLKNFKQIRKKYLLYPDFE
;
A
#
# COMPACT_ATOMS: atom_id res chain seq x y z
N MET A 1 0.72 -1.48 6.15
CA MET A 1 2.18 -1.28 6.18
C MET A 1 2.63 -1.36 7.63
N LEU A 2 3.48 -2.32 7.97
CA LEU A 2 3.93 -2.51 9.35
C LEU A 2 5.21 -1.68 9.57
N ALA A 3 5.12 -0.64 10.40
CA ALA A 3 6.29 0.03 10.96
C ALA A 3 6.94 -0.90 12.00
N GLY A 4 8.27 -0.88 12.15
CA GLY A 4 8.98 -1.63 13.20
C GLY A 4 9.80 -2.86 12.77
N ALA A 5 10.08 -3.06 11.47
CA ALA A 5 11.05 -4.09 11.07
C ALA A 5 12.47 -3.71 11.55
N PRO A 6 13.29 -4.65 12.07
CA PRO A 6 14.63 -4.36 12.58
C PRO A 6 15.51 -3.73 11.48
N PRO A 7 16.39 -2.77 11.83
CA PRO A 7 17.20 -2.06 10.84
C PRO A 7 18.03 -2.99 9.96
N PRO A 8 18.23 -2.67 8.67
CA PRO A 8 17.71 -1.48 7.98
C PRO A 8 16.17 -1.52 7.82
N LEU A 9 15.49 -0.37 7.74
CA LEU A 9 14.04 -0.32 7.54
C LEU A 9 13.65 -1.07 6.26
N LEU A 10 13.15 -2.30 6.42
CA LEU A 10 12.88 -3.19 5.31
C LEU A 10 11.48 -2.90 4.73
N PRO A 11 11.31 -2.89 3.41
CA PRO A 11 10.00 -2.77 2.76
C PRO A 11 9.23 -4.08 2.93
N LEU A 12 8.65 -4.28 4.11
CA LEU A 12 7.89 -5.48 4.48
C LEU A 12 6.41 -5.15 4.62
N VAL A 13 5.57 -6.12 4.27
CA VAL A 13 4.13 -6.05 4.47
C VAL A 13 3.67 -7.43 4.96
N GLY A 14 2.84 -7.44 6.00
CA GLY A 14 2.37 -8.67 6.61
C GLY A 14 1.34 -8.44 7.71
N HIS A 15 0.85 -9.53 8.26
CA HIS A 15 -0.11 -9.58 9.37
C HIS A 15 0.03 -10.93 10.11
N PRO A 16 -0.29 -11.02 11.42
CA PRO A 16 -0.25 -12.31 12.14
C PRO A 16 -1.11 -13.40 11.51
N ASP A 17 -2.28 -13.02 11.01
CA ASP A 17 -3.26 -13.95 10.42
C ASP A 17 -3.09 -14.14 8.89
N TYR A 18 -1.97 -13.72 8.31
CA TYR A 18 -1.74 -13.93 6.88
C TYR A 18 -1.46 -15.42 6.60
N PRO A 19 -2.25 -16.08 5.74
CA PRO A 19 -2.25 -17.55 5.64
C PRO A 19 -0.96 -18.14 5.04
N ASN A 20 -0.24 -17.38 4.23
CA ASN A 20 1.01 -17.84 3.62
C ASN A 20 2.19 -17.56 4.56
N HIS A 21 2.75 -18.63 5.14
CA HIS A 21 3.85 -18.58 6.10
C HIS A 21 5.25 -18.70 5.47
N ALA A 22 5.39 -18.52 4.14
CA ALA A 22 6.69 -18.64 3.45
C ALA A 22 7.73 -17.59 3.90
N PHE A 23 7.27 -16.45 4.43
CA PHE A 23 8.11 -15.40 4.98
C PHE A 23 7.47 -14.82 6.24
N SER A 24 8.28 -14.56 7.26
CA SER A 24 7.84 -14.02 8.55
C SER A 24 8.79 -12.97 9.11
N PHE A 25 8.27 -12.05 9.90
CA PHE A 25 9.03 -11.07 10.66
C PHE A 25 8.30 -10.70 11.95
N VAL A 26 9.05 -10.18 12.93
CA VAL A 26 8.49 -9.71 14.21
C VAL A 26 8.71 -8.21 14.32
N PRO A 27 7.64 -7.38 14.29
CA PRO A 27 7.77 -5.94 14.52
C PRO A 27 8.31 -5.66 15.92
N GLN A 28 9.35 -4.83 16.01
CA GLN A 28 9.98 -4.41 17.26
C GLN A 28 9.90 -2.91 17.41
N GLN A 29 9.82 -2.47 18.67
CA GLN A 29 9.93 -1.07 19.02
C GLN A 29 11.32 -0.55 18.63
N ILE A 30 11.37 0.52 17.86
CA ILE A 30 12.59 1.23 17.51
C ILE A 30 12.43 2.66 17.98
N LYS A 31 13.14 3.01 19.05
CA LYS A 31 13.07 4.35 19.66
C LYS A 31 13.33 5.44 18.61
N GLY A 32 12.44 6.43 18.55
CA GLY A 32 12.52 7.54 17.58
C GLY A 32 12.13 7.21 16.13
N VAL A 33 11.77 5.95 15.81
CA VAL A 33 11.34 5.55 14.46
C VAL A 33 9.95 4.92 14.48
N ALA A 34 9.75 3.92 15.34
CA ALA A 34 8.49 3.24 15.55
C ALA A 34 8.37 2.87 17.03
N GLU A 35 7.80 3.78 17.82
CA GLU A 35 7.68 3.57 19.27
C GLU A 35 6.55 2.61 19.66
N ASN A 36 5.48 2.57 18.86
CA ASN A 36 4.34 1.68 19.06
C ASN A 36 3.96 1.03 17.71
N PRO A 37 4.82 0.14 17.16
CA PRO A 37 4.56 -0.52 15.90
C PRO A 37 3.31 -1.41 15.98
N PRO A 38 2.51 -1.52 14.90
CA PRO A 38 1.42 -2.48 14.86
C PRO A 38 1.94 -3.91 15.06
N HIS A 39 1.22 -4.71 15.84
CA HIS A 39 1.59 -6.10 16.16
C HIS A 39 2.98 -6.25 16.79
N GLN A 40 3.40 -5.30 17.64
CA GLN A 40 4.67 -5.35 18.36
C GLN A 40 4.87 -6.69 19.09
N GLY A 41 6.02 -7.33 18.85
CA GLY A 41 6.38 -8.60 19.49
C GLY A 41 5.62 -9.82 18.99
N VAL A 42 4.73 -9.65 18.01
CA VAL A 42 3.94 -10.75 17.42
C VAL A 42 4.54 -11.15 16.08
N THR A 43 4.62 -12.46 15.82
CA THR A 43 5.07 -12.97 14.52
C THR A 43 4.04 -12.62 13.46
N CYS A 44 4.48 -11.90 12.43
CA CYS A 44 3.69 -11.55 11.25
C CYS A 44 4.19 -12.34 10.04
N TYR A 45 3.27 -12.84 9.22
CA TYR A 45 3.59 -13.47 7.94
C TYR A 45 3.28 -12.53 6.78
N GLY A 46 3.99 -12.65 5.66
CA GLY A 46 3.77 -11.77 4.53
C GLY A 46 4.83 -11.79 3.44
N LEU A 47 5.18 -10.61 2.93
CA LEU A 47 6.03 -10.43 1.75
C LEU A 47 7.24 -9.55 2.06
N ASP A 48 8.41 -9.96 1.56
CA ASP A 48 9.60 -9.12 1.45
C ASP A 48 9.64 -8.45 0.08
N LEU A 49 9.53 -7.12 0.04
CA LEU A 49 9.47 -6.34 -1.19
C LEU A 49 10.83 -5.77 -1.63
N LYS A 50 11.95 -6.09 -0.96
CA LYS A 50 13.27 -5.50 -1.26
C LYS A 50 13.65 -5.60 -2.73
N GLN A 51 13.42 -6.75 -3.33
CA GLN A 51 13.77 -7.00 -4.74
C GLN A 51 12.74 -6.42 -5.73
N LYS A 52 11.61 -5.90 -5.25
CA LYS A 52 10.53 -5.34 -6.09
C LYS A 52 10.67 -3.84 -6.32
N ALA A 53 11.43 -3.13 -5.49
CA ALA A 53 11.56 -1.66 -5.54
C ALA A 53 11.94 -1.13 -6.93
N GLY A 54 12.91 -1.76 -7.60
CA GLY A 54 13.33 -1.35 -8.94
C GLY A 54 12.23 -1.49 -10.01
N ASN A 55 11.35 -2.48 -9.87
CA ASN A 55 10.24 -2.70 -10.81
C ASN A 55 9.12 -1.67 -10.59
N ILE A 56 8.77 -1.40 -9.33
CA ILE A 56 7.78 -0.36 -8.99
C ILE A 56 8.20 0.99 -9.56
N TYR A 57 9.48 1.35 -9.38
CA TYR A 57 10.03 2.60 -9.88
C TYR A 57 9.91 2.70 -11.41
N LYS A 58 10.28 1.64 -12.13
CA LYS A 58 10.18 1.59 -13.60
C LYS A 58 8.73 1.65 -14.09
N GLN A 59 7.79 1.06 -13.36
CA GLN A 59 6.38 1.07 -13.73
C GLN A 59 5.75 2.46 -13.59
N GLY A 60 6.28 3.34 -12.73
CA GLY A 60 5.83 4.72 -12.60
C GLY A 60 4.39 4.86 -12.12
N SER A 61 3.87 3.86 -11.41
CA SER A 61 2.48 3.82 -10.95
C SER A 61 2.39 3.26 -9.53
N LEU A 62 1.34 3.62 -8.80
CA LEU A 62 1.07 3.08 -7.47
C LEU A 62 0.85 1.57 -7.53
N GLU A 63 1.57 0.76 -6.76
CA GLU A 63 1.38 -0.70 -6.71
C GLU A 63 0.20 -1.07 -5.82
N LEU A 64 -0.91 -1.52 -6.42
CA LEU A 64 -2.15 -1.88 -5.71
C LEU A 64 -2.24 -3.37 -5.37
N HIS A 65 -1.44 -4.20 -6.03
CA HIS A 65 -1.55 -5.65 -5.93
C HIS A 65 -1.51 -6.13 -4.46
N TRP A 66 -0.53 -5.69 -3.68
CA TRP A 66 -0.39 -6.16 -2.29
C TRP A 66 -1.53 -5.71 -1.38
N LEU A 67 -2.09 -4.52 -1.62
CA LEU A 67 -3.25 -4.02 -0.87
C LEU A 67 -4.49 -4.88 -1.16
N ILE A 68 -4.71 -5.19 -2.44
CA ILE A 68 -5.86 -6.01 -2.86
C ILE A 68 -5.70 -7.45 -2.38
N GLU A 69 -4.54 -8.07 -2.58
CA GLU A 69 -4.31 -9.47 -2.22
C GLU A 69 -4.31 -9.68 -0.71
N MET A 70 -3.65 -8.81 0.07
CA MET A 70 -3.72 -8.90 1.53
C MET A 70 -5.16 -8.73 2.04
N TYR A 71 -5.95 -7.83 1.43
CA TYR A 71 -7.37 -7.72 1.77
C TYR A 71 -8.13 -9.01 1.46
N LYS A 72 -7.85 -9.70 0.35
CA LYS A 72 -8.50 -10.97 -0.02
C LYS A 72 -8.12 -12.13 0.89
N GLU A 73 -6.85 -12.24 1.27
CA GLU A 73 -6.31 -13.36 2.02
C GLU A 73 -6.60 -13.29 3.53
N LEU A 74 -6.68 -12.08 4.10
CA LEU A 74 -6.87 -11.94 5.55
C LEU A 74 -8.30 -12.28 5.99
N PRO A 75 -8.49 -13.04 7.08
CA PRO A 75 -9.82 -13.49 7.49
C PRO A 75 -10.70 -12.33 7.97
N ASP A 76 -10.16 -11.38 8.74
CA ASP A 76 -10.90 -10.22 9.21
C ASP A 76 -10.85 -9.07 8.20
N LYS A 77 -12.00 -8.81 7.55
CA LYS A 77 -12.16 -7.69 6.62
C LYS A 77 -12.53 -6.38 7.31
N THR A 78 -13.01 -6.43 8.54
CA THR A 78 -13.59 -5.27 9.25
C THR A 78 -12.53 -4.33 9.78
N SER A 79 -11.38 -4.86 10.18
CA SER A 79 -10.25 -4.08 10.71
C SER A 79 -9.20 -3.69 9.65
N TYR A 80 -9.30 -4.23 8.43
CA TYR A 80 -8.29 -4.04 7.38
C TYR A 80 -8.08 -2.57 7.00
N PHE A 81 -9.18 -1.82 6.88
CA PHE A 81 -9.14 -0.38 6.58
C PHE A 81 -9.43 0.42 7.85
N ASN A 82 -8.43 1.14 8.35
CA ASN A 82 -8.64 2.06 9.47
C ASN A 82 -9.35 3.37 9.03
N ASN A 83 -9.82 4.15 10.01
CA ASN A 83 -10.52 5.42 9.77
C ASN A 83 -9.67 6.49 9.06
N PHE A 84 -8.36 6.28 8.94
CA PHE A 84 -7.43 7.20 8.28
C PHE A 84 -7.18 6.83 6.81
N PHE A 85 -7.56 5.62 6.38
CA PHE A 85 -7.33 5.13 5.02
C PHE A 85 -7.96 6.05 3.97
N ASP A 86 -9.24 6.39 4.12
CA ASP A 86 -9.95 7.26 3.16
C ASP A 86 -9.31 8.66 3.09
N LYS A 87 -8.68 9.13 4.19
CA LYS A 87 -7.96 10.41 4.22
C LYS A 87 -6.66 10.34 3.42
N LEU A 88 -5.93 9.22 3.53
CA LEU A 88 -4.71 8.98 2.74
C LEU A 88 -5.02 8.77 1.25
N ALA A 89 -6.12 8.07 0.94
CA ALA A 89 -6.58 7.85 -0.42
C ALA A 89 -7.23 9.10 -1.05
N GLY A 90 -7.61 10.10 -0.24
CA GLY A 90 -8.30 11.32 -0.66
C GLY A 90 -9.80 11.13 -0.95
N THR A 91 -10.30 9.89 -0.91
CA THR A 91 -11.70 9.53 -1.17
C THR A 91 -12.00 8.14 -0.59
N PRO A 92 -13.25 7.86 -0.16
CA PRO A 92 -13.66 6.50 0.20
C PRO A 92 -13.73 5.52 -0.98
N GLU A 93 -13.62 6.00 -2.21
CA GLU A 93 -13.86 5.20 -3.41
C GLU A 93 -12.90 4.01 -3.55
N LEU A 94 -11.59 4.21 -3.30
CA LEU A 94 -10.62 3.11 -3.38
C LEU A 94 -10.98 1.95 -2.43
N ARG A 95 -11.33 2.28 -1.18
CA ARG A 95 -11.77 1.28 -0.19
C ARG A 95 -13.02 0.55 -0.68
N ARG A 96 -14.03 1.28 -1.14
CA ARG A 96 -15.28 0.70 -1.66
C ARG A 96 -15.03 -0.25 -2.82
N GLN A 97 -14.14 0.12 -3.74
CA GLN A 97 -13.80 -0.71 -4.90
C GLN A 97 -13.09 -2.01 -4.48
N ILE A 98 -12.15 -1.94 -3.53
CA ILE A 98 -11.47 -3.13 -3.00
C ILE A 98 -12.46 -4.05 -2.28
N VAL A 99 -13.33 -3.50 -1.43
CA VAL A 99 -14.39 -4.26 -0.73
C VAL A 99 -15.38 -4.88 -1.73
N ALA A 100 -15.69 -4.19 -2.83
CA ALA A 100 -16.53 -4.71 -3.90
C ALA A 100 -15.83 -5.75 -4.79
N GLY A 101 -14.56 -6.10 -4.52
CA GLY A 101 -13.82 -7.12 -5.27
C GLY A 101 -13.33 -6.66 -6.64
N LYS A 102 -13.29 -5.35 -6.91
CA LYS A 102 -12.73 -4.85 -8.17
C LYS A 102 -11.27 -5.19 -8.30
N ASN A 103 -10.85 -5.55 -9.51
CA ASN A 103 -9.45 -5.78 -9.80
C ASN A 103 -8.72 -4.44 -10.04
N GLU A 104 -7.39 -4.52 -10.11
CA GLU A 104 -6.53 -3.36 -10.28
C GLU A 104 -6.81 -2.57 -11.56
N TYR A 105 -7.10 -3.27 -12.66
CA TYR A 105 -7.42 -2.61 -13.92
C TYR A 105 -8.68 -1.74 -13.78
N GLU A 106 -9.75 -2.28 -13.20
CA GLU A 106 -11.01 -1.54 -13.00
C GLU A 106 -10.83 -0.32 -12.09
N ILE A 107 -10.07 -0.47 -11.00
CA ILE A 107 -9.75 0.63 -10.08
C ILE A 107 -9.00 1.74 -10.84
N ARG A 108 -7.97 1.38 -11.61
CA ARG A 108 -7.18 2.34 -12.40
C ARG A 108 -7.98 3.00 -13.52
N GLN A 109 -8.91 2.28 -14.14
CA GLN A 109 -9.82 2.85 -15.14
C GLN A 109 -10.69 3.96 -14.52
N SER A 110 -11.15 3.76 -13.27
CA SER A 110 -11.94 4.77 -12.58
C SER A 110 -11.21 6.11 -12.36
N TRP A 111 -9.88 6.10 -12.33
CA TRP A 111 -9.06 7.31 -12.13
C TRP A 111 -8.75 8.07 -13.43
N GLN A 112 -8.94 7.46 -14.60
CA GLN A 112 -8.43 8.02 -15.87
C GLN A 112 -9.02 9.40 -16.20
N ALA A 113 -10.30 9.61 -15.89
CA ALA A 113 -10.97 10.89 -16.14
C ALA A 113 -10.33 12.03 -15.33
N ASP A 114 -10.15 11.83 -14.02
CA ASP A 114 -9.57 12.83 -13.13
C ASP A 114 -8.07 13.05 -13.41
N LEU A 115 -7.34 11.98 -13.74
CA LEU A 115 -5.95 12.07 -14.15
C LEU A 115 -5.80 12.89 -15.44
N LYS A 116 -6.69 12.69 -16.43
CA LYS A 116 -6.70 13.49 -17.67
C LYS A 116 -6.97 14.95 -17.38
N ASN A 117 -7.93 15.26 -16.51
CA ASN A 117 -8.26 16.63 -16.12
C ASN A 117 -7.09 17.30 -15.38
N PHE A 118 -6.50 16.60 -14.41
CA PHE A 118 -5.35 17.09 -13.65
C PHE A 118 -4.14 17.38 -14.55
N LYS A 119 -3.87 16.51 -15.54
CA LYS A 119 -2.81 16.73 -16.53
C LYS A 119 -3.01 18.01 -17.34
N GLN A 120 -4.25 18.43 -17.64
CA GLN A 120 -4.49 19.72 -18.31
C GLN A 120 -4.21 20.91 -17.37
N ILE A 121 -4.56 20.78 -16.09
CA ILE A 121 -4.33 21.82 -15.08
C ILE A 121 -2.82 21.99 -14.84
N ARG A 122 -2.08 20.88 -14.65
CA ARG A 122 -0.66 20.91 -14.29
C ARG A 122 0.21 21.60 -15.34
N LYS A 123 -0.16 21.54 -16.63
CA LYS A 123 0.58 22.14 -17.74
C LYS A 123 0.85 23.64 -17.57
N LYS A 124 -0.05 24.36 -16.89
CA LYS A 124 0.11 25.81 -16.62
C LYS A 124 1.26 26.13 -15.68
N TYR A 125 1.77 25.13 -14.96
CA TYR A 125 2.70 25.30 -13.84
C TYR A 125 4.01 24.51 -14.03
N LEU A 126 4.23 23.91 -15.21
CA LEU A 126 5.45 23.15 -15.48
C LEU A 126 6.64 24.08 -15.70
N LEU A 127 7.71 23.85 -14.93
CA LEU A 127 9.01 24.54 -15.09
C LEU A 127 10.01 23.74 -15.94
N TYR A 128 9.68 22.49 -16.22
CA TYR A 128 10.47 21.56 -17.03
C TYR A 128 9.61 20.99 -18.15
N PRO A 129 10.20 20.53 -19.27
CA PRO A 129 9.45 19.88 -20.34
C PRO A 129 8.54 18.78 -19.81
N ASP A 130 7.30 18.75 -20.28
CA ASP A 130 6.35 17.69 -19.94
C ASP A 130 6.89 16.36 -20.50
N PHE A 131 6.60 15.27 -19.79
CA PHE A 131 7.07 13.91 -20.08
C PHE A 131 5.99 13.06 -20.79
N GLU A 132 5.00 13.74 -21.37
CA GLU A 132 3.89 13.17 -22.15
C GLU A 132 3.85 13.72 -23.57
#